data_AF-A0A7S1S8G9-F1
#
_entry.id   AF-A0A7S1S8G9-F1
#
_cell.length_a   1.000
_cell.length_b   1.000
_cell.length_c   1.000
_cell.angle_alpha   90.00
_cell.angle_beta   90.00
_cell.angle_gamma   90.00
#
_symmetry.space_group_name_H-M   'P 1'
#
loop_
_entity.id
_entity.type
_entity.pdbx_description
1 polymer ?
#
loop_
_entity_poly.entity_id
_entity_poly.type
_entity_poly.pdbx_seq_one_letter_code
_entity_poly.pdbx_strand_id
1 'polypeptide(L)'
;GAAAAVSYGLAVSSALFAPGAQAEGSDVVLDRRLAQVLRTREPCWAVVALRSGHFAGAVFRGPEPVVHKAVHRYTVRAKAGGSQSAKDNTGKTIKSAGSNLRRYGEQRLAEEIREFMTEKWANELASCELIFISVSKRMRSTLVGTEKDPYVPFSKVRKLPFMVGRPTFEAVKDAYLKVAGVVFAEEQVAEAMAAKFKPVETPAPPAPAPAASAAEAKAAKPPEPEKPKYREEDDELFTPLHAAAAAGDEDKLMDLLDDGADPCARDGKGRVAYYLCSNVKSREAFRRWRGANEDAWDWGAAQVPEGLTEELQQRQRDKEKEKKKKQKEKQKVNKARAMFEDEEKQRKEQEEAAAMEAAQTKCERCKKGIVGKPFSRLSYYYCSTDCVNAHRRELQAEAAMKRLGGDA
;
A
#
# COMPACT_ATOMS: atom_id res chain seq x y z
N GLY A 1 36.28 -19.76 -44.89
CA GLY A 1 35.78 -19.84 -43.50
C GLY A 1 34.29 -19.61 -43.55
N ALA A 2 33.50 -20.60 -43.11
CA ALA A 2 32.06 -20.43 -42.99
C ALA A 2 31.79 -19.49 -41.81
N ALA A 3 31.21 -18.32 -42.07
CA ALA A 3 30.66 -17.49 -41.01
C ALA A 3 29.55 -18.30 -40.34
N ALA A 4 29.68 -18.59 -39.05
CA ALA A 4 28.62 -19.23 -38.28
C ALA A 4 27.37 -18.36 -38.39
N ALA A 5 26.27 -18.94 -38.87
CA ALA A 5 24.99 -18.23 -38.96
C ALA A 5 24.56 -17.85 -37.54
N VAL A 6 24.46 -16.54 -37.26
CA VAL A 6 23.96 -16.05 -35.98
C VAL A 6 22.45 -16.16 -36.00
N SER A 7 21.92 -17.01 -35.14
CA SER A 7 20.49 -17.18 -34.89
C SER A 7 20.01 -16.22 -33.80
N TYR A 8 18.83 -15.65 -34.01
CA TYR A 8 18.21 -14.71 -33.08
C TYR A 8 16.89 -15.28 -32.57
N GLY A 9 16.69 -15.17 -31.26
CA GLY A 9 15.46 -15.46 -30.56
C GLY A 9 14.63 -14.20 -30.33
N LEU A 10 13.31 -14.38 -30.39
CA LEU A 10 12.34 -13.34 -30.09
C LEU A 10 11.56 -13.75 -28.83
N ALA A 11 11.62 -12.92 -27.79
CA ALA A 11 10.98 -13.20 -26.51
C ALA A 11 9.90 -12.17 -26.20
N VAL A 12 8.80 -12.63 -25.64
CA VAL A 12 7.65 -11.81 -25.24
C VAL A 12 7.26 -12.09 -23.80
N SER A 13 6.55 -11.15 -23.18
CA SER A 13 6.09 -11.30 -21.80
C SER A 13 5.14 -12.50 -21.66
N SER A 14 5.46 -13.39 -20.71
CA SER A 14 4.61 -14.54 -20.38
C SER A 14 3.20 -14.17 -19.93
N ALA A 15 3.00 -12.93 -19.44
CA ALA A 15 1.69 -12.45 -19.01
C ALA A 15 0.68 -12.28 -20.16
N LEU A 16 1.14 -12.21 -21.42
CA LEU A 16 0.26 -12.17 -22.60
C LEU A 16 -0.51 -13.49 -22.78
N PHE A 17 -0.04 -14.57 -22.17
CA PHE A 17 -0.63 -15.89 -22.29
C PHE A 17 -1.49 -16.26 -21.08
N ALA A 18 -2.42 -17.19 -21.25
CA ALA A 18 -3.24 -17.68 -20.14
C ALA A 18 -2.37 -18.49 -19.15
N PRO A 19 -2.65 -18.43 -17.83
CA PRO A 19 -2.01 -19.31 -16.87
C PRO A 19 -2.23 -20.78 -17.30
N GLY A 20 -1.15 -21.52 -17.56
CA GLY A 20 -1.21 -22.91 -18.06
C GLY A 20 -0.88 -23.08 -19.55
N ALA A 21 -0.96 -22.03 -20.37
CA ALA A 21 -0.57 -22.13 -21.79
C ALA A 21 0.93 -22.44 -21.98
N GLN A 22 1.76 -22.14 -20.97
CA GLN A 22 3.18 -22.51 -20.96
C GLN A 22 3.41 -24.02 -20.76
N ALA A 23 2.45 -24.74 -20.19
CA ALA A 23 2.54 -26.19 -19.98
C ALA A 23 2.20 -27.00 -21.24
N GLU A 24 1.47 -26.40 -22.19
CA GLU A 24 1.07 -27.06 -23.46
C GLU A 24 2.14 -27.05 -24.55
N GLY A 25 3.33 -26.49 -24.27
CA GLY A 25 4.61 -26.91 -24.87
C GLY A 25 4.77 -26.87 -26.40
N SER A 26 3.83 -26.34 -27.18
CA SER A 26 4.01 -26.19 -28.63
C SER A 26 4.26 -24.73 -28.99
N ASP A 27 5.47 -24.46 -29.48
CA ASP A 27 5.88 -23.15 -30.01
C ASP A 27 4.85 -22.60 -31.02
N VAL A 28 4.16 -23.48 -31.76
CA VAL A 28 3.10 -23.14 -32.72
C VAL A 28 1.88 -22.45 -32.08
N VAL A 29 1.48 -22.81 -30.85
CA VAL A 29 0.33 -22.18 -30.17
C VAL A 29 0.70 -20.80 -29.62
N LEU A 30 1.93 -20.67 -29.11
CA LEU A 30 2.51 -19.39 -28.68
C LEU A 30 2.65 -18.44 -29.87
N ASP A 31 3.18 -18.93 -30.99
CA ASP A 31 3.36 -18.19 -32.24
C ASP A 31 2.03 -17.77 -32.86
N ARG A 32 1.02 -18.67 -32.90
CA ARG A 32 -0.32 -18.33 -33.41
C ARG A 32 -0.98 -17.25 -32.57
N ARG A 33 -0.80 -17.28 -31.25
CA ARG A 33 -1.37 -16.30 -30.32
C ARG A 33 -0.61 -14.99 -30.33
N LEU A 34 0.71 -15.01 -30.43
CA LEU A 34 1.53 -13.84 -30.70
C LEU A 34 1.12 -13.20 -32.04
N ALA A 35 0.99 -14.00 -33.10
CA ALA A 35 0.49 -13.53 -34.39
C ALA A 35 -0.95 -13.00 -34.31
N GLN A 36 -1.80 -13.50 -33.42
CA GLN A 36 -3.15 -12.96 -33.20
C GLN A 36 -3.08 -11.59 -32.52
N VAL A 37 -2.29 -11.45 -31.46
CA VAL A 37 -2.05 -10.18 -30.75
C VAL A 37 -1.42 -9.13 -31.67
N LEU A 38 -0.48 -9.52 -32.52
CA LEU A 38 0.18 -8.64 -33.49
C LEU A 38 -0.71 -8.29 -34.69
N ARG A 39 -1.72 -9.11 -35.03
CA ARG A 39 -2.66 -8.86 -36.14
C ARG A 39 -3.75 -7.84 -35.78
N THR A 40 -4.09 -7.71 -34.51
CA THR A 40 -5.10 -6.77 -34.01
C THR A 40 -4.48 -5.40 -33.79
N ARG A 41 -4.76 -4.45 -34.69
CA ARG A 41 -4.40 -3.04 -34.49
C ARG A 41 -5.01 -2.54 -33.17
N GLU A 42 -4.16 -1.91 -32.37
CA GLU A 42 -4.44 -1.27 -31.08
C GLU A 42 -5.06 -2.19 -30.00
N PRO A 43 -4.26 -3.07 -29.36
CA PRO A 43 -4.75 -3.86 -28.24
C PRO A 43 -5.28 -2.96 -27.11
N CYS A 44 -6.44 -3.31 -26.56
CA CYS A 44 -7.00 -2.65 -25.39
C CYS A 44 -6.64 -3.42 -24.11
N TRP A 45 -5.66 -2.92 -23.35
CA TRP A 45 -5.20 -3.56 -22.12
C TRP A 45 -5.23 -2.59 -20.94
N ALA A 46 -5.48 -3.12 -19.75
CA ALA A 46 -5.36 -2.37 -18.51
C ALA A 46 -4.15 -2.82 -17.70
N VAL A 47 -3.51 -1.88 -17.01
CA VAL A 47 -2.48 -2.18 -16.01
C VAL A 47 -2.86 -1.51 -14.70
N VAL A 48 -2.93 -2.29 -13.62
CA VAL A 48 -3.37 -1.81 -12.31
C VAL A 48 -2.42 -2.29 -11.20
N ALA A 49 -1.92 -1.38 -10.39
CA ALA A 49 -0.98 -1.65 -9.32
C ALA A 49 -1.47 -1.11 -7.97
N LEU A 50 -1.36 -1.94 -6.93
CA LEU A 50 -1.75 -1.59 -5.56
C LEU A 50 -0.69 -2.03 -4.56
N ARG A 51 -0.15 -1.08 -3.80
CA ARG A 51 0.89 -1.34 -2.79
C ARG A 51 0.85 -0.33 -1.66
N SER A 52 0.66 -0.81 -0.43
CA SER A 52 0.86 -0.02 0.81
C SER A 52 0.15 1.35 0.83
N GLY A 53 -1.08 1.43 0.33
CA GLY A 53 -1.85 2.67 0.28
C GLY A 53 -1.73 3.47 -1.01
N HIS A 54 -0.86 3.05 -1.93
CA HIS A 54 -0.73 3.61 -3.27
C HIS A 54 -1.48 2.74 -4.27
N PHE A 55 -2.35 3.36 -5.04
CA PHE A 55 -3.02 2.78 -6.18
C PHE A 55 -2.62 3.56 -7.42
N ALA A 56 -2.33 2.86 -8.51
CA ALA A 56 -2.24 3.45 -9.83
C ALA A 56 -2.83 2.48 -10.85
N GLY A 57 -3.64 2.98 -11.76
CA GLY A 57 -4.20 2.19 -12.85
C GLY A 57 -4.27 3.02 -14.12
N ALA A 58 -4.19 2.34 -15.25
CA ALA A 58 -4.44 2.93 -16.55
C ALA A 58 -4.97 1.88 -17.53
N VAL A 59 -5.85 2.31 -18.43
CA VAL A 59 -6.31 1.56 -19.60
C VAL A 59 -5.65 2.16 -20.82
N PHE A 60 -5.08 1.31 -21.67
CA PHE A 60 -4.35 1.68 -22.87
C PHE A 60 -5.04 1.08 -24.08
N ARG A 61 -5.11 1.87 -25.16
CA ARG A 61 -5.50 1.41 -26.49
C ARG A 61 -4.30 1.61 -27.41
N GLY A 62 -3.62 0.51 -27.73
CA GLY A 62 -2.27 0.60 -28.28
C GLY A 62 -1.36 1.42 -27.35
N PRO A 63 -0.48 2.31 -27.86
CA PRO A 63 0.44 3.07 -27.03
C PRO A 63 -0.23 4.17 -26.19
N GLU A 64 -1.46 4.54 -26.51
CA GLU A 64 -2.14 5.71 -25.93
C GLU A 64 -2.94 5.34 -24.67
N PRO A 65 -2.77 6.07 -23.56
CA PRO A 65 -3.58 5.91 -22.37
C PRO A 65 -4.98 6.53 -22.59
N VAL A 66 -6.03 5.72 -22.46
CA VAL A 66 -7.43 6.16 -22.57
C VAL A 66 -7.91 6.77 -21.26
N VAL A 67 -7.69 6.06 -20.15
CA VAL A 67 -7.99 6.54 -18.79
C VAL A 67 -6.86 6.17 -17.86
N HIS A 68 -6.56 7.04 -16.89
CA HIS A 68 -5.60 6.74 -15.85
C HIS A 68 -5.94 7.45 -14.54
N LYS A 69 -5.53 6.85 -13.42
CA LYS A 69 -5.63 7.47 -12.11
C LYS A 69 -4.55 6.94 -11.19
N ALA A 70 -3.96 7.83 -10.40
CA ALA A 70 -3.11 7.47 -9.27
C ALA A 70 -3.67 8.11 -8.00
N VAL A 71 -3.79 7.31 -6.95
CA VAL A 71 -4.34 7.72 -5.65
C VAL A 71 -3.42 7.22 -4.55
N HIS A 72 -3.26 8.03 -3.50
CA HIS A 72 -2.54 7.63 -2.31
C HIS A 72 -3.34 7.97 -1.05
N ARG A 73 -3.49 6.97 -0.18
CA ARG A 73 -4.05 7.13 1.16
C ARG A 73 -3.05 6.64 2.20
N TYR A 74 -3.00 7.32 3.34
CA TYR A 74 -2.13 6.97 4.44
C TYR A 74 -2.63 5.70 5.15
N THR A 75 -2.03 4.56 4.85
CA THR A 75 -2.45 3.22 5.36
C THR A 75 -1.38 2.54 6.21
N VAL A 76 -0.10 2.91 6.07
CA VAL A 76 1.03 2.26 6.74
C VAL A 76 1.74 3.19 7.74
N ARG A 77 2.43 2.62 8.74
CA ARG A 77 3.24 3.42 9.69
C ARG A 77 4.58 3.80 9.05
N ALA A 78 4.98 5.06 9.19
CA ALA A 78 6.25 5.59 8.64
C ALA A 78 7.54 4.87 9.11
N LYS A 79 7.54 4.15 10.25
CA LYS A 79 8.74 3.52 10.83
C LYS A 79 8.71 2.00 11.00
N ALA A 80 7.57 1.32 10.80
CA ALA A 80 7.45 -0.11 11.09
C ALA A 80 7.03 -0.99 9.89
N GLY A 81 6.57 -0.39 8.79
CA GLY A 81 5.98 -1.13 7.68
C GLY A 81 4.71 -1.92 8.07
N GLY A 82 3.97 -2.42 7.09
CA GLY A 82 2.79 -3.27 7.30
C GLY A 82 1.45 -2.51 7.35
N SER A 83 0.41 -3.13 6.79
CA SER A 83 -0.98 -2.63 6.82
C SER A 83 -1.57 -2.75 8.23
N GLN A 84 -2.50 -1.86 8.57
CA GLN A 84 -3.18 -1.87 9.86
C GLN A 84 -4.09 -3.10 9.99
N SER A 85 -4.78 -3.48 8.91
CA SER A 85 -5.55 -4.73 8.79
C SER A 85 -4.74 -5.97 9.18
N ALA A 86 -3.50 -6.10 8.69
CA ALA A 86 -2.65 -7.24 9.02
C ALA A 86 -2.29 -7.28 10.52
N LYS A 87 -2.15 -6.10 11.15
CA LYS A 87 -1.84 -5.99 12.57
C LYS A 87 -3.07 -6.25 13.45
N ASP A 88 -4.25 -5.81 13.02
CA ASP A 88 -5.49 -6.08 13.73
C ASP A 88 -5.84 -7.58 13.72
N ASN A 89 -5.52 -8.30 12.63
CA ASN A 89 -5.68 -9.76 12.56
C ASN A 89 -4.78 -10.56 13.53
N THR A 90 -3.79 -9.92 14.18
CA THR A 90 -2.97 -10.57 15.22
C THR A 90 -3.61 -10.54 16.62
N GLY A 91 -4.87 -10.11 16.72
CA GLY A 91 -5.67 -10.16 17.95
C GLY A 91 -5.46 -8.96 18.90
N LYS A 92 -4.50 -8.08 18.63
CA LYS A 92 -4.26 -6.84 19.40
C LYS A 92 -4.70 -5.60 18.61
N THR A 93 -6.00 -5.34 18.64
CA THR A 93 -6.64 -4.16 18.02
C THR A 93 -6.23 -2.89 18.77
N ILE A 94 -5.25 -2.16 18.26
CA ILE A 94 -4.82 -0.88 18.86
C ILE A 94 -5.90 0.17 18.59
N LYS A 95 -6.44 0.80 19.65
CA LYS A 95 -7.40 1.91 19.56
C LYS A 95 -6.66 3.22 19.83
N SER A 96 -6.05 3.81 18.81
CA SER A 96 -5.43 5.14 18.89
C SER A 96 -5.82 5.99 17.68
N ALA A 97 -5.71 7.31 17.79
CA ALA A 97 -5.99 8.22 16.67
C ALA A 97 -5.22 7.82 15.39
N GLY A 98 -3.96 7.38 15.55
CA GLY A 98 -3.14 6.93 14.45
C GLY A 98 -3.49 5.54 13.88
N SER A 99 -4.15 4.65 14.63
CA SER A 99 -4.68 3.39 14.07
C SER A 99 -6.03 3.60 13.39
N ASN A 100 -6.92 4.42 13.96
CA ASN A 100 -8.19 4.77 13.34
C ASN A 100 -7.99 5.49 11.99
N LEU A 101 -7.07 6.45 11.91
CA LEU A 101 -6.78 7.15 10.65
C LEU A 101 -6.31 6.20 9.54
N ARG A 102 -5.52 5.17 9.88
CA ARG A 102 -5.04 4.19 8.91
C ARG A 102 -6.11 3.18 8.49
N ARG A 103 -7.02 2.80 9.41
CA ARG A 103 -8.21 1.99 9.05
C ARG A 103 -9.14 2.75 8.11
N TYR A 104 -9.45 3.99 8.45
CA TYR A 104 -10.25 4.86 7.61
C TYR A 104 -9.60 5.08 6.23
N GLY A 105 -8.27 5.28 6.20
CA GLY A 105 -7.51 5.35 4.97
C GLY A 105 -7.57 4.06 4.13
N GLU A 106 -7.50 2.88 4.76
CA GLU A 106 -7.63 1.58 4.07
C GLU A 106 -9.05 1.38 3.51
N GLN A 107 -10.08 1.70 4.30
CA GLN A 107 -11.49 1.62 3.88
C GLN A 107 -11.76 2.57 2.72
N ARG A 108 -11.34 3.83 2.83
CA ARG A 108 -11.57 4.83 1.80
C ARG A 108 -10.84 4.50 0.50
N LEU A 109 -9.63 3.96 0.60
CA LEU A 109 -8.90 3.48 -0.57
C LEU A 109 -9.63 2.30 -1.23
N ALA A 110 -10.17 1.36 -0.45
CA ALA A 110 -10.93 0.23 -0.99
C ALA A 110 -12.22 0.68 -1.69
N GLU A 111 -12.97 1.64 -1.11
CA GLU A 111 -14.15 2.25 -1.72
C GLU A 111 -13.82 2.94 -3.04
N GLU A 112 -12.78 3.78 -3.06
CA GLU A 112 -12.35 4.48 -4.27
C GLU A 112 -11.90 3.50 -5.36
N ILE A 113 -11.16 2.44 -5.00
CA ILE A 113 -10.76 1.40 -5.97
C ILE A 113 -12.00 0.66 -6.51
N ARG A 114 -12.96 0.32 -5.66
CA ARG A 114 -14.21 -0.31 -6.09
C ARG A 114 -14.94 0.60 -7.08
N GLU A 115 -15.16 1.87 -6.74
CA GLU A 115 -15.80 2.86 -7.62
C GLU A 115 -15.08 2.97 -8.98
N PHE A 116 -13.73 3.00 -9.00
CA PHE A 116 -13.00 3.00 -10.27
C PHE A 116 -13.23 1.73 -11.07
N MET A 117 -13.13 0.55 -10.44
CA MET A 117 -13.17 -0.73 -11.13
C MET A 117 -14.59 -1.14 -11.58
N THR A 118 -15.64 -0.74 -10.85
CA THR A 118 -17.02 -1.17 -11.10
C THR A 118 -17.92 -0.10 -11.72
N GLU A 119 -17.57 1.19 -11.60
CA GLU A 119 -18.40 2.28 -12.11
C GLU A 119 -17.63 3.10 -13.14
N LYS A 120 -16.61 3.85 -12.72
CA LYS A 120 -15.94 4.84 -13.59
C LYS A 120 -15.23 4.22 -14.78
N TRP A 121 -14.59 3.07 -14.60
CA TRP A 121 -13.86 2.37 -15.67
C TRP A 121 -14.57 1.11 -16.15
N ALA A 122 -15.82 0.87 -15.74
CA ALA A 122 -16.54 -0.36 -16.07
C ALA A 122 -16.58 -0.63 -17.59
N ASN A 123 -16.91 0.40 -18.38
CA ASN A 123 -17.00 0.30 -19.84
C ASN A 123 -15.63 0.03 -20.47
N GLU A 124 -14.59 0.76 -20.04
CA GLU A 124 -13.24 0.62 -20.57
C GLU A 124 -12.63 -0.75 -20.22
N LEU A 125 -12.81 -1.20 -18.96
CA LEU A 125 -12.35 -2.51 -18.49
C LEU A 125 -13.12 -3.67 -19.14
N ALA A 126 -14.39 -3.48 -19.48
CA ALA A 126 -15.17 -4.45 -20.25
C ALA A 126 -14.60 -4.63 -21.66
N SER A 127 -14.15 -3.54 -22.31
CA SER A 127 -13.51 -3.57 -23.62
C SER A 127 -12.10 -4.16 -23.61
N CYS A 128 -11.44 -4.19 -22.44
CA CYS A 128 -10.09 -4.73 -22.32
C CYS A 128 -10.06 -6.23 -22.62
N GLU A 129 -9.05 -6.65 -23.37
CA GLU A 129 -8.75 -8.08 -23.59
C GLU A 129 -8.05 -8.68 -22.36
N LEU A 130 -7.08 -7.95 -21.82
CA LEU A 130 -6.24 -8.35 -20.71
C LEU A 130 -6.14 -7.23 -19.67
N ILE A 131 -6.16 -7.63 -18.40
CA ILE A 131 -6.02 -6.74 -17.24
C ILE A 131 -4.82 -7.22 -16.42
N PHE A 132 -3.71 -6.53 -16.55
CA PHE A 132 -2.49 -6.82 -15.81
C PHE A 132 -2.54 -6.22 -14.42
N ILE A 133 -2.21 -7.02 -13.41
CA ILE A 133 -2.19 -6.58 -12.02
C ILE A 133 -0.83 -6.76 -11.36
N SER A 134 -0.42 -5.77 -10.57
CA SER A 134 0.70 -5.86 -9.63
C SER A 134 0.20 -5.53 -8.22
N VAL A 135 -0.12 -6.58 -7.47
CA VAL A 135 -0.66 -6.48 -6.11
C VAL A 135 -0.17 -7.62 -5.24
N SER A 136 -0.04 -7.36 -3.93
CA SER A 136 0.25 -8.42 -2.96
C SER A 136 -0.94 -9.39 -2.82
N LYS A 137 -0.69 -10.66 -2.46
CA LYS A 137 -1.76 -11.66 -2.28
C LYS A 137 -2.87 -11.17 -1.34
N ARG A 138 -2.50 -10.48 -0.25
CA ARG A 138 -3.43 -9.95 0.76
C ARG A 138 -4.32 -8.80 0.28
N MET A 139 -3.87 -8.03 -0.71
CA MET A 139 -4.61 -6.86 -1.22
C MET A 139 -5.32 -7.16 -2.56
N ARG A 140 -5.22 -8.39 -3.06
CA ARG A 140 -5.81 -8.78 -4.34
C ARG A 140 -7.33 -8.58 -4.33
N SER A 141 -7.99 -8.99 -3.25
CA SER A 141 -9.45 -8.83 -3.12
C SER A 141 -9.90 -7.37 -3.14
N THR A 142 -9.08 -6.46 -2.58
CA THR A 142 -9.33 -5.02 -2.66
C THR A 142 -9.24 -4.48 -4.08
N LEU A 143 -8.38 -5.07 -4.92
CA LEU A 143 -8.13 -4.58 -6.27
C LEU A 143 -9.12 -5.11 -7.31
N VAL A 144 -9.42 -6.40 -7.27
CA VAL A 144 -10.21 -7.09 -8.31
C VAL A 144 -11.51 -7.71 -7.78
N GLY A 145 -11.83 -7.51 -6.51
CA GLY A 145 -12.97 -8.15 -5.86
C GLY A 145 -12.67 -9.58 -5.40
N THR A 146 -13.70 -10.26 -4.90
CA THR A 146 -13.61 -11.63 -4.40
C THR A 146 -14.10 -12.63 -5.45
N GLU A 147 -13.91 -13.92 -5.23
CA GLU A 147 -14.46 -14.94 -6.15
C GLU A 147 -15.98 -14.90 -6.25
N LYS A 148 -16.67 -14.47 -5.19
CA LYS A 148 -18.13 -14.32 -5.16
C LYS A 148 -18.63 -13.01 -5.75
N ASP A 149 -17.82 -11.96 -5.66
CA ASP A 149 -18.13 -10.60 -6.12
C ASP A 149 -16.89 -10.02 -6.84
N PRO A 150 -16.58 -10.49 -8.06
CA PRO A 150 -15.44 -10.00 -8.84
C PRO A 150 -15.80 -8.68 -9.53
N TYR A 151 -14.90 -7.70 -9.44
CA TYR A 151 -15.09 -6.40 -10.13
C TYR A 151 -14.88 -6.53 -11.63
N VAL A 152 -14.03 -7.46 -12.04
CA VAL A 152 -13.72 -7.75 -13.45
C VAL A 152 -13.61 -9.27 -13.63
N PRO A 153 -13.90 -9.81 -14.83
CA PRO A 153 -13.77 -11.24 -15.09
C PRO A 153 -12.34 -11.74 -14.84
N PHE A 154 -12.17 -12.68 -13.91
CA PHE A 154 -10.84 -13.21 -13.56
C PHE A 154 -10.14 -13.92 -14.73
N SER A 155 -10.88 -14.36 -15.75
CA SER A 155 -10.34 -14.90 -17.01
C SER A 155 -9.48 -13.90 -17.78
N LYS A 156 -9.75 -12.59 -17.65
CA LYS A 156 -8.98 -11.49 -18.27
C LYS A 156 -7.80 -11.03 -17.40
N VAL A 157 -7.80 -11.37 -16.11
CA VAL A 157 -6.79 -10.89 -15.15
C VAL A 157 -5.49 -11.67 -15.29
N ARG A 158 -4.36 -10.96 -15.40
CA ARG A 158 -3.01 -11.52 -15.50
C ARG A 158 -2.10 -10.88 -14.46
N LYS A 159 -1.24 -11.66 -13.82
CA LYS A 159 -0.24 -11.11 -12.89
C LYS A 159 0.97 -10.65 -13.68
N LEU A 160 1.50 -9.46 -13.36
CA LEU A 160 2.77 -9.01 -13.92
C LEU A 160 3.92 -9.93 -13.44
N PRO A 161 4.83 -10.36 -14.34
CA PRO A 161 5.95 -11.24 -14.00
C PRO A 161 7.11 -10.49 -13.32
N PHE A 162 7.00 -9.17 -13.20
CA PHE A 162 7.94 -8.29 -12.52
C PHE A 162 7.21 -7.40 -11.50
N MET A 163 7.96 -6.85 -10.55
CA MET A 163 7.41 -5.96 -9.55
C MET A 163 7.28 -4.54 -10.10
N VAL A 164 6.09 -3.95 -9.96
CA VAL A 164 5.92 -2.50 -10.10
C VAL A 164 6.34 -1.86 -8.77
N GLY A 165 7.20 -0.85 -8.83
CA GLY A 165 7.80 -0.17 -7.69
C GLY A 165 6.77 0.56 -6.81
N ARG A 166 6.85 1.89 -6.76
CA ARG A 166 5.79 2.71 -6.16
C ARG A 166 4.70 2.92 -7.23
N PRO A 167 3.43 2.57 -6.97
CA PRO A 167 2.34 2.81 -7.92
C PRO A 167 2.20 4.31 -8.24
N THR A 168 2.59 4.69 -9.45
CA THR A 168 2.34 5.99 -10.09
C THR A 168 1.88 5.74 -11.52
N PHE A 169 1.40 6.77 -12.21
CA PHE A 169 1.03 6.63 -13.61
C PHE A 169 2.22 6.22 -14.47
N GLU A 170 3.40 6.82 -14.25
CA GLU A 170 4.64 6.50 -14.95
C GLU A 170 5.04 5.04 -14.73
N ALA A 171 4.97 4.55 -13.49
CA ALA A 171 5.30 3.16 -13.18
C ALA A 171 4.35 2.15 -13.86
N VAL A 172 3.08 2.52 -14.02
CA VAL A 172 2.06 1.72 -14.71
C VAL A 172 2.27 1.76 -16.23
N LYS A 173 2.60 2.93 -16.78
CA LYS A 173 2.97 3.10 -18.20
C LYS A 173 4.22 2.31 -18.55
N ASP A 174 5.26 2.38 -17.72
CA ASP A 174 6.48 1.59 -17.90
C ASP A 174 6.19 0.09 -17.83
N ALA A 175 5.31 -0.34 -16.93
CA ALA A 175 4.88 -1.73 -16.85
C ALA A 175 4.10 -2.16 -18.10
N TYR A 176 3.22 -1.30 -18.63
CA TYR A 176 2.52 -1.54 -19.88
C TYR A 176 3.51 -1.73 -21.03
N LEU A 177 4.45 -0.79 -21.21
CA LEU A 177 5.46 -0.86 -22.27
C LEU A 177 6.35 -2.10 -22.16
N LYS A 178 6.72 -2.53 -20.95
CA LYS A 178 7.48 -3.77 -20.72
C LYS A 178 6.72 -5.03 -21.09
N VAL A 179 5.40 -5.05 -20.90
CA VAL A 179 4.57 -6.21 -21.29
C VAL A 179 4.28 -6.22 -22.78
N ALA A 180 4.04 -5.06 -23.37
CA ALA A 180 3.83 -4.89 -24.80
C ALA A 180 5.11 -5.07 -25.63
N GLY A 181 6.27 -4.92 -24.99
CA GLY A 181 7.58 -5.02 -25.63
C GLY A 181 7.94 -6.44 -26.07
N VAL A 182 8.70 -6.48 -27.16
CA VAL A 182 9.37 -7.68 -27.67
C VAL A 182 10.86 -7.53 -27.40
N VAL A 183 11.49 -8.58 -26.87
CA VAL A 183 12.94 -8.64 -26.66
C VAL A 183 13.56 -9.43 -27.80
N PHE A 184 14.52 -8.81 -28.48
CA PHE A 184 15.33 -9.45 -29.51
C PHE A 184 16.71 -9.75 -28.91
N ALA A 185 17.13 -11.01 -28.97
CA ALA A 185 18.42 -11.46 -28.43
C ALA A 185 19.00 -12.58 -29.28
N GLU A 186 20.31 -12.77 -29.23
CA GLU A 186 20.94 -13.96 -29.81
C GLU A 186 20.41 -15.22 -29.11
N GLU A 187 20.31 -16.33 -29.85
CA GLU A 187 19.70 -17.57 -29.37
C GLU A 187 20.26 -18.02 -28.02
N GLN A 188 21.58 -18.00 -27.84
CA GLN A 188 22.24 -18.36 -26.58
C GLN A 188 21.80 -17.50 -25.40
N VAL A 189 21.59 -16.20 -25.63
CA VAL A 189 21.12 -15.25 -24.61
C VAL A 189 19.64 -15.47 -24.32
N ALA A 190 18.82 -15.70 -25.36
CA ALA A 190 17.41 -16.01 -25.21
C ALA A 190 17.19 -17.32 -24.43
N GLU A 191 17.95 -18.37 -24.72
CA GLU A 191 17.92 -19.64 -23.99
C GLU A 191 18.32 -19.46 -22.52
N ALA A 192 19.38 -18.69 -22.24
CA ALA A 192 19.80 -18.39 -20.88
C ALA A 192 18.74 -17.58 -20.09
N MET A 193 18.02 -16.68 -20.77
CA MET A 193 16.88 -15.96 -20.17
C MET A 193 15.69 -16.89 -19.90
N ALA A 194 15.36 -17.78 -20.83
CA ALA A 194 14.25 -18.74 -20.73
C ALA A 194 14.50 -19.86 -19.70
N ALA A 195 15.75 -20.29 -19.52
CA ALA A 195 16.13 -21.34 -18.56
C ALA A 195 15.69 -21.02 -17.12
N LYS A 196 15.59 -19.74 -16.75
CA LYS A 196 15.11 -19.29 -15.42
C LYS A 196 13.62 -19.52 -15.20
N PHE A 197 12.87 -19.82 -16.25
CA PHE A 197 11.40 -19.96 -16.24
C PHE A 197 10.91 -21.36 -16.62
N LYS A 198 11.80 -22.30 -16.98
CA LYS A 198 11.41 -23.71 -17.13
C LYS A 198 10.95 -24.25 -15.77
N PRO A 199 9.72 -24.77 -15.66
CA PRO A 199 9.29 -25.45 -14.44
C PRO A 199 10.26 -26.59 -14.14
N VAL A 200 10.79 -26.66 -12.93
CA VAL A 200 11.41 -27.89 -12.43
C VAL A 200 10.30 -28.93 -12.41
N GLU A 201 10.39 -29.94 -13.28
CA GLU A 201 9.54 -31.14 -13.22
C GLU A 201 9.76 -31.77 -11.85
N THR A 202 8.87 -31.46 -10.92
CA THR A 202 8.82 -32.12 -9.64
C THR A 202 7.95 -33.35 -9.89
N PRO A 203 8.47 -34.59 -9.77
CA PRO A 203 7.64 -35.77 -9.96
C PRO A 203 6.47 -35.71 -8.98
N ALA A 204 5.27 -35.95 -9.51
CA ALA A 204 4.01 -35.81 -8.81
C ALA A 204 4.00 -36.61 -7.49
N PRO A 205 3.61 -36.01 -6.35
CA PRO A 205 3.34 -36.79 -5.16
C PRO A 205 2.13 -37.69 -5.42
N PRO A 206 2.19 -38.99 -5.07
CA PRO A 206 1.04 -39.88 -5.24
C PRO A 206 -0.14 -39.42 -4.36
N ALA A 207 -1.34 -39.53 -4.92
CA ALA A 207 -2.60 -39.09 -4.33
C ALA A 207 -2.90 -39.73 -2.96
N PRO A 208 -3.70 -39.07 -2.10
CA PRO A 208 -3.92 -39.50 -0.72
C PRO A 208 -5.01 -40.59 -0.63
N ALA A 209 -4.77 -41.59 0.21
CA ALA A 209 -5.78 -42.54 0.68
C ALA A 209 -5.82 -42.53 2.24
N PRO A 210 -6.93 -42.94 2.86
CA PRO A 210 -7.58 -42.21 3.95
C PRO A 210 -7.02 -42.47 5.35
N ALA A 211 -7.35 -41.54 6.24
CA ALA A 211 -6.95 -41.47 7.63
C ALA A 211 -7.29 -42.72 8.47
N ALA A 212 -6.30 -43.18 9.24
CA ALA A 212 -6.49 -43.95 10.46
C ALA A 212 -5.37 -43.60 11.46
N SER A 213 -5.65 -43.85 12.74
CA SER A 213 -5.19 -43.18 13.94
C SER A 213 -3.72 -43.34 14.36
N ALA A 214 -3.24 -42.30 15.05
CA ALA A 214 -2.35 -42.26 16.22
C ALA A 214 -1.57 -43.53 16.60
N ALA A 215 -0.23 -43.42 16.67
CA ALA A 215 0.57 -43.50 17.90
C ALA A 215 2.07 -43.61 17.57
N GLU A 216 2.89 -43.29 18.57
CA GLU A 216 4.33 -43.12 18.58
C GLU A 216 5.15 -44.32 18.06
N ALA A 217 6.20 -44.05 17.27
CA ALA A 217 7.49 -44.75 17.32
C ALA A 217 8.49 -44.09 16.35
N LYS A 218 9.48 -43.35 16.90
CA LYS A 218 10.69 -42.98 16.16
C LYS A 218 11.63 -44.19 16.15
N ALA A 219 11.93 -44.71 14.97
CA ALA A 219 13.06 -45.61 14.75
C ALA A 219 13.90 -45.11 13.56
N ALA A 220 15.21 -45.26 13.73
CA ALA A 220 16.27 -44.43 13.17
C ALA A 220 16.60 -44.66 11.68
N LYS A 221 17.08 -43.60 11.03
CA LYS A 221 17.79 -43.62 9.74
C LYS A 221 19.31 -43.63 10.03
N PRO A 222 20.16 -44.34 9.26
CA PRO A 222 21.60 -44.45 9.54
C PRO A 222 22.33 -43.09 9.49
N PRO A 223 23.32 -42.83 10.37
CA PRO A 223 24.01 -41.55 10.43
C PRO A 223 25.04 -41.40 9.30
N GLU A 224 24.87 -40.32 8.55
CA GLU A 224 25.92 -39.65 7.77
C GLU A 224 26.96 -39.07 8.76
N PRO A 225 28.28 -39.06 8.47
CA PRO A 225 29.30 -38.60 9.42
C PRO A 225 29.10 -37.12 9.77
N GLU A 226 28.73 -36.84 11.02
CA GLU A 226 28.55 -35.49 11.55
C GLU A 226 29.90 -34.77 11.65
N LYS A 227 30.00 -33.61 11.00
CA LYS A 227 31.09 -32.65 11.23
C LYS A 227 30.99 -32.13 12.68
N PRO A 228 32.12 -31.97 13.40
CA PRO A 228 32.09 -31.54 14.80
C PRO A 228 31.37 -30.19 14.96
N LYS A 229 30.41 -30.16 15.89
CA LYS A 229 29.60 -28.98 16.21
C LYS A 229 30.43 -28.02 17.07
N TYR A 230 30.98 -26.98 16.45
CA TYR A 230 31.69 -25.89 17.12
C TYR A 230 30.79 -25.22 18.18
N ARG A 231 31.29 -25.09 19.41
CA ARG A 231 30.70 -24.29 20.48
C ARG A 231 31.62 -23.09 20.73
N GLU A 232 31.04 -21.90 20.83
CA GLU A 232 31.78 -20.64 21.06
C GLU A 232 32.54 -20.63 22.39
N GLU A 233 32.12 -21.48 23.35
CA GLU A 233 32.71 -21.64 24.68
C GLU A 233 33.99 -22.50 24.69
N ASP A 234 34.23 -23.28 23.63
CA ASP A 234 35.39 -24.20 23.49
C ASP A 234 36.54 -23.57 22.67
N ASP A 235 36.39 -22.29 22.27
CA ASP A 235 37.36 -21.56 21.46
C ASP A 235 38.24 -20.68 22.35
N GLU A 236 39.50 -21.08 22.54
CA GLU A 236 40.49 -20.37 23.37
C GLU A 236 40.76 -18.92 22.87
N LEU A 237 40.37 -18.59 21.64
CA LEU A 237 40.50 -17.26 21.05
C LEU A 237 39.24 -16.39 21.21
N PHE A 238 38.18 -16.90 21.85
CA PHE A 238 36.94 -16.14 22.08
C PHE A 238 37.08 -15.17 23.27
N THR A 239 37.34 -13.89 22.96
CA THR A 239 37.60 -12.89 23.99
C THR A 239 36.32 -12.42 24.73
N PRO A 240 36.44 -11.86 25.95
CA PRO A 240 35.32 -11.25 26.66
C PRO A 240 34.58 -10.18 25.84
N LEU A 241 35.30 -9.47 24.97
CA LEU A 241 34.74 -8.47 24.06
C LEU A 241 33.82 -9.11 22.99
N HIS A 242 34.15 -10.31 22.51
CA HIS A 242 33.28 -11.09 21.62
C HIS A 242 32.00 -11.53 22.33
N ALA A 243 32.11 -11.97 23.59
CA ALA A 243 30.96 -12.35 24.40
C ALA A 243 29.99 -11.16 24.64
N ALA A 244 30.54 -10.00 24.99
CA ALA A 244 29.76 -8.78 25.20
C ALA A 244 29.09 -8.29 23.90
N ALA A 245 29.80 -8.38 22.77
CA ALA A 245 29.26 -8.05 21.45
C ALA A 245 28.12 -8.98 21.02
N ALA A 246 28.27 -10.29 21.23
CA ALA A 246 27.25 -11.29 20.93
C ALA A 246 26.00 -11.09 21.80
N ALA A 247 26.20 -10.83 23.11
CA ALA A 247 25.13 -10.53 24.06
C ALA A 247 24.42 -9.19 23.77
N GLY A 248 25.09 -8.28 23.05
CA GLY A 248 24.56 -6.96 22.72
C GLY A 248 24.48 -6.01 23.92
N ASP A 249 25.36 -6.20 24.89
CA ASP A 249 25.45 -5.43 26.14
C ASP A 249 26.35 -4.20 25.92
N GLU A 250 25.74 -3.01 25.84
CA GLU A 250 26.41 -1.75 25.51
C GLU A 250 27.37 -1.30 26.62
N ASP A 251 26.95 -1.41 27.88
CA ASP A 251 27.72 -0.89 29.01
C ASP A 251 28.98 -1.74 29.21
N LYS A 252 28.85 -3.08 29.20
CA LYS A 252 30.00 -3.99 29.28
C LYS A 252 30.98 -3.85 28.11
N LEU A 253 30.49 -3.52 26.92
CA LEU A 253 31.37 -3.27 25.76
C LEU A 253 32.23 -2.02 25.99
N MET A 254 31.65 -0.95 26.54
CA MET A 254 32.39 0.28 26.83
C MET A 254 33.40 0.04 27.95
N ASP A 255 32.99 -0.62 29.04
CA ASP A 255 33.87 -0.96 30.16
C ASP A 255 35.07 -1.79 29.69
N LEU A 256 34.83 -2.83 28.88
CA LEU A 256 35.92 -3.67 28.35
C LEU A 256 36.87 -2.92 27.42
N LEU A 257 36.37 -1.97 26.64
CA LEU A 257 37.20 -1.13 25.77
C LEU A 257 38.01 -0.12 26.60
N ASP A 258 37.42 0.45 27.65
CA ASP A 258 38.11 1.33 28.60
C ASP A 258 39.18 0.59 29.41
N ASP A 259 38.95 -0.69 29.72
CA ASP A 259 39.93 -1.60 30.34
C ASP A 259 41.04 -2.06 29.35
N GLY A 260 40.99 -1.62 28.09
CA GLY A 260 42.01 -1.88 27.09
C GLY A 260 41.87 -3.21 26.34
N ALA A 261 40.67 -3.80 26.29
CA ALA A 261 40.42 -4.98 25.46
C ALA A 261 40.63 -4.66 23.96
N ASP A 262 41.38 -5.52 23.27
CA ASP A 262 41.71 -5.34 21.86
C ASP A 262 40.47 -5.56 20.95
N PRO A 263 39.97 -4.53 20.24
CA PRO A 263 38.87 -4.66 19.28
C PRO A 263 39.29 -5.32 17.97
N CYS A 264 40.59 -5.48 17.70
CA CYS A 264 41.16 -6.14 16.52
C CYS A 264 41.31 -7.65 16.72
N ALA A 265 41.18 -8.14 17.96
CA ALA A 265 41.27 -9.56 18.28
C ALA A 265 40.27 -10.37 17.46
N ARG A 266 40.72 -11.52 16.96
CA ARG A 266 39.91 -12.42 16.13
C ARG A 266 39.61 -13.71 16.88
N ASP A 267 38.35 -14.15 16.81
CA ASP A 267 37.95 -15.48 17.28
C ASP A 267 38.58 -16.59 16.42
N GLY A 268 38.42 -17.86 16.80
CA GLY A 268 38.92 -19.01 16.04
C GLY A 268 38.26 -19.18 14.65
N LYS A 269 37.28 -18.35 14.30
CA LYS A 269 36.69 -18.22 12.95
C LYS A 269 37.21 -17.01 12.18
N GLY A 270 38.15 -16.25 12.75
CA GLY A 270 38.75 -15.06 12.15
C GLY A 270 37.86 -13.81 12.19
N ARG A 271 36.80 -13.80 13.00
CA ARG A 271 35.85 -12.68 13.13
C ARG A 271 36.27 -11.76 14.27
N VAL A 272 36.06 -10.46 14.09
CA VAL A 272 36.28 -9.44 15.14
C VAL A 272 34.99 -9.20 15.94
N ALA A 273 35.13 -8.70 17.17
CA ALA A 273 34.01 -8.47 18.09
C ALA A 273 32.89 -7.60 17.46
N TYR A 274 33.24 -6.60 16.65
CA TYR A 274 32.26 -5.76 15.95
C TYR A 274 31.30 -6.56 15.04
N TYR A 275 31.78 -7.64 14.42
CA TYR A 275 30.98 -8.49 13.54
C TYR A 275 29.88 -9.27 14.30
N LEU A 276 30.14 -9.58 15.57
CA LEU A 276 29.19 -10.29 16.44
C LEU A 276 28.11 -9.40 17.04
N CYS A 277 28.20 -8.07 16.87
CA CYS A 277 27.21 -7.14 17.40
C CYS A 277 25.81 -7.42 16.84
N SER A 278 24.93 -7.89 17.72
CA SER A 278 23.52 -8.16 17.43
C SER A 278 22.67 -6.88 17.32
N ASN A 279 23.00 -5.86 18.11
CA ASN A 279 22.23 -4.62 18.25
C ASN A 279 22.89 -3.41 17.59
N VAL A 280 22.06 -2.45 17.15
CA VAL A 280 22.53 -1.16 16.59
C VAL A 280 23.30 -0.35 17.65
N LYS A 281 22.84 -0.40 18.90
CA LYS A 281 23.48 0.29 20.04
C LYS A 281 24.89 -0.20 20.30
N SER A 282 25.11 -1.51 20.32
CA SER A 282 26.44 -2.11 20.49
C SER A 282 27.41 -1.69 19.37
N ARG A 283 26.93 -1.62 18.12
CA ARG A 283 27.73 -1.08 17.01
C ARG A 283 28.02 0.41 17.14
N GLU A 284 27.07 1.18 17.67
CA GLU A 284 27.26 2.60 17.96
C GLU A 284 28.23 2.83 19.14
N ALA A 285 28.29 1.93 20.11
CA ALA A 285 29.25 1.95 21.22
C ALA A 285 30.70 1.85 20.72
N PHE A 286 31.01 0.86 19.86
CA PHE A 286 32.32 0.76 19.20
C PHE A 286 32.68 2.02 18.41
N ARG A 287 31.71 2.63 17.72
CA ARG A 287 31.93 3.87 16.97
C ARG A 287 32.10 5.09 17.88
N ARG A 288 31.41 5.12 19.02
CA ARG A 288 31.54 6.18 20.02
C ARG A 288 32.92 6.13 20.66
N TRP A 289 33.36 4.94 21.05
CA TRP A 289 34.68 4.72 21.63
C TRP A 289 35.79 5.02 20.62
N ARG A 290 35.68 4.54 19.37
CA ARG A 290 36.57 4.92 18.27
C ARG A 290 36.65 6.43 18.05
N GLY A 291 35.52 7.13 18.14
CA GLY A 291 35.47 8.59 17.96
C GLY A 291 36.19 9.38 19.05
N ALA A 292 36.35 8.80 20.25
CA ALA A 292 37.13 9.37 21.34
C ALA A 292 38.60 8.93 21.31
N ASN A 293 38.89 7.77 20.71
CA ASN A 293 40.19 7.09 20.71
C ASN A 293 40.61 6.66 19.29
N GLU A 294 40.72 7.62 18.37
CA GLU A 294 41.00 7.33 16.95
C GLU A 294 42.40 6.72 16.74
N ASP A 295 43.37 7.08 17.59
CA ASP A 295 44.76 6.62 17.48
C ASP A 295 45.08 5.37 18.33
N ALA A 296 44.12 4.85 19.11
CA ALA A 296 44.39 3.79 20.09
C ALA A 296 44.56 2.39 19.46
N TRP A 297 43.91 2.12 18.32
CA TRP A 297 43.90 0.81 17.66
C TRP A 297 43.87 0.95 16.14
N ASP A 298 44.28 -0.11 15.43
CA ASP A 298 44.06 -0.22 13.99
C ASP A 298 42.57 -0.51 13.70
N TRP A 299 41.79 0.57 13.58
CA TRP A 299 40.37 0.50 13.31
C TRP A 299 40.01 -0.11 11.95
N GLY A 300 40.97 -0.18 11.01
CA GLY A 300 40.84 -0.93 9.77
C GLY A 300 40.81 -2.43 10.03
N ALA A 301 41.71 -2.92 10.88
CA ALA A 301 41.76 -4.32 11.32
C ALA A 301 40.54 -4.71 12.18
N ALA A 302 40.04 -3.80 13.02
CA ALA A 302 38.84 -3.99 13.84
C ALA A 302 37.51 -3.92 13.06
N GLN A 303 37.54 -3.55 11.77
CA GLN A 303 36.37 -3.41 10.88
C GLN A 303 35.26 -2.48 11.43
N VAL A 304 35.59 -1.57 12.34
CA VAL A 304 34.64 -0.61 12.92
C VAL A 304 34.58 0.61 11.99
N PRO A 305 33.41 1.04 11.47
CA PRO A 305 33.27 2.25 10.65
C PRO A 305 33.66 3.53 11.39
N GLU A 306 33.79 4.65 10.66
CA GLU A 306 34.22 5.96 11.22
C GLU A 306 33.50 6.32 12.53
N GLY A 307 34.31 6.84 13.46
CA GLY A 307 33.90 7.17 14.82
C GLY A 307 32.78 8.21 14.85
N LEU A 308 31.83 8.03 15.77
CA LEU A 308 30.71 8.94 15.93
C LEU A 308 31.10 10.07 16.91
N THR A 309 31.63 11.18 16.39
CA THR A 309 32.05 12.33 17.20
C THR A 309 30.88 13.01 17.92
N GLU A 310 31.13 13.62 19.08
CA GLU A 310 30.09 14.32 19.86
C GLU A 310 29.42 15.46 19.07
N GLU A 311 30.17 16.14 18.20
CA GLU A 311 29.65 17.18 17.31
C GLU A 311 28.63 16.64 16.29
N LEU A 312 28.86 15.45 15.76
CA LEU A 312 27.94 14.77 14.85
C LEU A 312 26.66 14.35 15.58
N GLN A 313 26.76 13.90 16.83
CA GLN A 313 25.59 13.58 17.65
C GLN A 313 24.76 14.82 17.97
N GLN A 314 25.40 15.93 18.31
CA GLN A 314 24.71 17.19 18.59
C GLN A 314 23.99 17.70 17.34
N ARG A 315 24.64 17.68 16.18
CA ARG A 315 24.02 18.01 14.89
C ARG A 315 22.82 17.10 14.56
N GLN A 316 22.87 15.81 14.89
CA GLN A 316 21.74 14.90 14.69
C GLN A 316 20.57 15.23 15.62
N ARG A 317 20.84 15.47 16.92
CA ARG A 317 19.83 15.88 17.91
C ARG A 317 19.18 17.21 17.54
N ASP A 318 19.95 18.19 17.09
CA ASP A 318 19.44 19.51 16.70
C ASP A 318 18.62 19.43 15.41
N LYS A 319 19.08 18.66 14.41
CA LYS A 319 18.28 18.37 13.21
C LYS A 319 16.98 17.64 13.55
N GLU A 320 16.98 16.72 14.51
CA GLU A 320 15.77 16.01 14.93
C GLU A 320 14.81 16.92 15.70
N LYS A 321 15.32 17.75 16.61
CA LYS A 321 14.54 18.78 17.32
C LYS A 321 13.93 19.79 16.34
N GLU A 322 14.68 20.25 15.34
CA GLU A 322 14.21 21.18 14.32
C GLU A 322 13.12 20.54 13.43
N LYS A 323 13.34 19.30 12.96
CA LYS A 323 12.33 18.53 12.21
C LYS A 323 11.05 18.35 13.03
N LYS A 324 11.17 18.04 14.33
CA LYS A 324 10.03 17.88 15.25
C LYS A 324 9.30 19.21 15.46
N LYS A 325 10.01 20.34 15.56
CA LYS A 325 9.41 21.68 15.65
C LYS A 325 8.64 22.03 14.37
N LYS A 326 9.26 21.88 13.19
CA LYS A 326 8.64 22.09 11.87
C LYS A 326 7.41 21.19 11.66
N GLN A 327 7.45 19.94 12.12
CA GLN A 327 6.32 19.02 12.02
C GLN A 327 5.14 19.44 12.91
N LYS A 328 5.41 19.85 14.16
CA LYS A 328 4.38 20.38 15.07
C LYS A 328 3.73 21.65 14.53
N GLU A 329 4.52 22.53 13.93
CA GLU A 329 4.03 23.77 13.33
C GLU A 329 3.13 23.50 12.11
N LYS A 330 3.57 22.66 11.16
CA LYS A 330 2.74 22.21 10.04
C LYS A 330 1.44 21.54 10.51
N GLN A 331 1.49 20.75 11.57
CA GLN A 331 0.30 20.11 12.13
C GLN A 331 -0.68 21.13 12.74
N LYS A 332 -0.19 22.17 13.41
CA LYS A 332 -1.03 23.27 13.93
C LYS A 332 -1.68 24.05 12.78
N VAL A 333 -0.92 24.41 11.74
CA VAL A 333 -1.43 25.11 10.56
C VAL A 333 -2.50 24.29 9.83
N ASN A 334 -2.24 23.01 9.57
CA ASN A 334 -3.23 22.14 8.92
C ASN A 334 -4.50 21.95 9.76
N LYS A 335 -4.36 21.86 11.09
CA LYS A 335 -5.53 21.77 11.99
C LYS A 335 -6.35 23.07 11.96
N ALA A 336 -5.70 24.22 12.01
CA ALA A 336 -6.38 25.52 11.92
C ALA A 336 -7.11 25.70 10.58
N ARG A 337 -6.47 25.32 9.47
CA ARG A 337 -7.08 25.35 8.15
C ARG A 337 -8.31 24.43 8.04
N ALA A 338 -8.23 23.21 8.57
CA ALA A 338 -9.35 22.29 8.56
C ALA A 338 -10.54 22.81 9.38
N MET A 339 -10.29 23.43 10.56
CA MET A 339 -11.36 24.04 11.35
C MET A 339 -12.03 25.20 10.61
N PHE A 340 -11.26 26.05 9.92
CA PHE A 340 -11.80 27.15 9.13
C PHE A 340 -12.63 26.65 7.93
N GLU A 341 -12.14 25.62 7.21
CA GLU A 341 -12.86 24.99 6.09
C GLU A 341 -14.17 24.32 6.56
N ASP A 342 -14.18 23.67 7.73
CA ASP A 342 -15.39 23.07 8.33
C ASP A 342 -16.40 24.15 8.77
N GLU A 343 -15.96 25.24 9.40
CA GLU A 343 -16.83 26.37 9.78
C GLU A 343 -17.45 27.07 8.56
N GLU A 344 -16.67 27.23 7.47
CA GLU A 344 -17.20 27.77 6.22
C GLU A 344 -18.25 26.85 5.58
N LYS A 345 -18.01 25.53 5.61
CA LYS A 345 -18.97 24.54 5.09
C LYS A 345 -20.27 24.56 5.90
N GLN A 346 -20.18 24.60 7.22
CA GLN A 346 -21.36 24.70 8.09
C GLN A 346 -22.14 25.99 7.84
N ARG A 347 -21.47 27.12 7.62
CA ARG A 347 -22.14 28.38 7.28
C ARG A 347 -22.89 28.30 5.96
N LYS A 348 -22.29 27.71 4.92
CA LYS A 348 -22.95 27.52 3.61
C LYS A 348 -24.14 26.57 3.71
N GLU A 349 -24.00 25.47 4.46
CA GLU A 349 -25.11 24.53 4.69
C GLU A 349 -26.26 25.17 5.46
N GLN A 350 -25.97 26.02 6.47
CA GLN A 350 -27.00 26.77 7.19
C GLN A 350 -27.70 27.80 6.30
N GLU A 351 -26.95 28.51 5.44
CA GLU A 351 -27.50 29.48 4.50
C GLU A 351 -28.38 28.79 3.44
N GLU A 352 -27.96 27.66 2.91
CA GLU A 352 -28.73 26.86 1.95
C GLU A 352 -29.98 26.24 2.59
N ALA A 353 -29.87 25.74 3.83
CA ALA A 353 -31.01 25.25 4.59
C ALA A 353 -32.04 26.37 4.87
N ALA A 354 -31.57 27.56 5.26
CA ALA A 354 -32.43 28.72 5.47
C ALA A 354 -33.08 29.19 4.15
N ALA A 355 -32.36 29.12 3.02
CA ALA A 355 -32.91 29.43 1.71
C ALA A 355 -33.96 28.40 1.26
N MET A 356 -33.75 27.11 1.53
CA MET A 356 -34.74 26.05 1.30
C MET A 356 -35.98 26.19 2.18
N GLU A 357 -35.81 26.57 3.45
CA GLU A 357 -36.93 26.85 4.36
C GLU A 357 -37.73 28.08 3.91
N ALA A 358 -37.06 29.16 3.50
CA ALA A 358 -37.70 30.35 2.95
C ALA A 358 -38.49 30.03 1.66
N ALA A 359 -37.94 29.17 0.79
CA ALA A 359 -38.62 28.70 -0.43
C ALA A 359 -39.84 27.79 -0.14
N GLN A 360 -39.95 27.22 1.06
CA GLN A 360 -41.09 26.41 1.49
C GLN A 360 -42.22 27.21 2.16
N THR A 361 -42.15 28.54 2.21
CA THR A 361 -43.23 29.36 2.77
C THR A 361 -44.55 29.10 2.02
N LYS A 362 -45.53 28.49 2.71
CA LYS A 362 -46.85 28.15 2.15
C LYS A 362 -47.86 29.26 2.42
N CYS A 363 -48.82 29.42 1.52
CA CYS A 363 -49.94 30.33 1.71
C CYS A 363 -50.86 29.82 2.83
N GLU A 364 -51.16 30.67 3.81
CA GLU A 364 -51.96 30.26 4.97
C GLU A 364 -53.39 29.85 4.58
N ARG A 365 -53.93 30.46 3.51
CA ARG A 365 -55.29 30.22 3.02
C ARG A 365 -55.41 28.99 2.13
N CYS A 366 -54.60 28.92 1.06
CA CYS A 366 -54.72 27.88 0.04
C CYS A 366 -53.69 26.75 0.17
N LYS A 367 -52.78 26.85 1.16
CA LYS A 367 -51.72 25.88 1.49
C LYS A 367 -50.73 25.54 0.36
N LYS A 368 -50.81 26.21 -0.79
CA LYS A 368 -49.85 26.11 -1.89
C LYS A 368 -48.55 26.85 -1.54
N GLY A 369 -47.41 26.35 -2.01
CA GLY A 369 -46.12 27.02 -1.88
C GLY A 369 -46.13 28.39 -2.58
N ILE A 370 -45.62 29.42 -1.92
CA ILE A 370 -45.57 30.78 -2.48
C ILE A 370 -44.31 30.88 -3.34
N VAL A 371 -44.49 31.14 -4.63
CA VAL A 371 -43.38 31.38 -5.56
C VAL A 371 -43.26 32.90 -5.75
N GLY A 372 -42.18 33.51 -5.24
CA GLY A 372 -41.95 34.96 -5.29
C GLY A 372 -42.22 35.69 -3.96
N LYS A 373 -42.21 37.02 -3.97
CA LYS A 373 -42.33 37.84 -2.76
C LYS A 373 -43.76 37.71 -2.17
N PRO A 374 -43.95 37.15 -0.96
CA PRO A 374 -45.28 36.89 -0.41
C PRO A 374 -45.99 38.18 -0.01
N PHE A 375 -47.31 38.18 -0.11
CA PHE A 375 -48.13 39.19 0.56
C PHE A 375 -48.20 38.82 2.06
N SER A 376 -47.93 39.77 2.96
CA SER A 376 -47.99 39.55 4.40
C SER A 376 -49.09 40.38 5.06
N ARG A 377 -49.75 39.80 6.06
CA ARG A 377 -50.70 40.51 6.94
C ARG A 377 -50.69 39.85 8.31
N LEU A 378 -50.41 40.64 9.36
CA LEU A 378 -50.07 40.12 10.69
C LEU A 378 -48.86 39.16 10.57
N SER A 379 -48.93 37.97 11.16
CA SER A 379 -47.92 36.90 11.07
C SER A 379 -48.16 35.90 9.92
N TYR A 380 -49.12 36.15 9.04
CA TYR A 380 -49.51 35.22 7.97
C TYR A 380 -48.98 35.63 6.59
N TYR A 381 -48.65 34.62 5.77
CA TYR A 381 -48.15 34.78 4.39
C TYR A 381 -49.15 34.24 3.35
N TYR A 382 -49.24 34.92 2.20
CA TYR A 382 -50.24 34.64 1.17
C TYR A 382 -49.67 34.69 -0.25
N CYS A 383 -50.20 33.84 -1.14
CA CYS A 383 -49.80 33.79 -2.55
C CYS A 383 -50.48 34.86 -3.44
N SER A 384 -51.62 35.44 -3.01
CA SER A 384 -52.35 36.46 -3.76
C SER A 384 -53.21 37.33 -2.85
N THR A 385 -53.59 38.52 -3.33
CA THR A 385 -54.51 39.44 -2.63
C THR A 385 -55.88 38.81 -2.36
N ASP A 386 -56.34 37.88 -3.21
CA ASP A 386 -57.59 37.14 -2.99
C ASP A 386 -57.49 36.21 -1.78
N CYS A 387 -56.35 35.53 -1.63
CA CYS A 387 -56.09 34.69 -0.46
C CYS A 387 -56.02 35.52 0.84
N VAL A 388 -55.43 36.73 0.79
CA VAL A 388 -55.41 37.67 1.92
C VAL A 388 -56.84 38.05 2.32
N ASN A 389 -57.68 38.42 1.35
CA ASN A 389 -59.03 38.89 1.60
C ASN A 389 -59.98 37.76 2.05
N ALA A 390 -59.82 36.55 1.50
CA ALA A 390 -60.61 35.39 1.90
C ALA A 390 -60.29 34.97 3.34
N HIS A 391 -59.01 34.86 3.70
CA HIS A 391 -58.63 34.50 5.07
C HIS A 391 -58.99 35.59 6.09
N ARG A 392 -58.91 36.87 5.69
CA ARG A 392 -59.40 37.98 6.52
C ARG A 392 -60.89 37.81 6.88
N ARG A 393 -61.73 37.44 5.91
CA ARG A 393 -63.17 37.25 6.14
C ARG A 393 -63.43 36.09 7.10
N GLU A 394 -62.65 35.01 6.99
CA GLU A 394 -62.75 33.88 7.91
C GLU A 394 -62.34 34.24 9.33
N LEU A 395 -61.19 34.89 9.51
CA LEU A 395 -60.75 35.34 10.84
C LEU A 395 -61.76 36.32 11.47
N GLN A 396 -62.39 37.17 10.65
CA GLN A 396 -63.45 38.06 11.11
C GLN A 396 -64.74 37.30 11.48
N ALA A 397 -65.12 36.30 10.70
CA ALA A 397 -66.27 35.45 10.99
C ALA A 397 -66.03 34.59 12.24
N GLU A 398 -64.87 33.97 12.38
CA GLU A 398 -64.48 33.20 13.56
C GLU A 398 -64.44 34.07 14.82
N ALA A 399 -63.86 35.28 14.73
CA ALA A 399 -63.89 36.23 15.83
C ALA A 399 -65.31 36.68 16.20
N ALA A 400 -66.22 36.80 15.23
CA ALA A 400 -67.62 37.10 15.48
C ALA A 400 -68.34 35.91 16.14
N MET A 401 -68.11 34.68 15.66
CA MET A 401 -68.66 33.45 16.24
C MET A 401 -68.17 33.22 17.67
N LYS A 402 -66.89 33.52 17.95
CA LYS A 402 -66.31 33.41 19.29
C LYS A 402 -66.85 34.46 20.27
N ARG A 403 -67.34 35.60 19.76
CA ARG A 403 -68.06 36.61 20.56
C ARG A 403 -69.51 36.22 20.81
N LEU A 404 -70.12 35.44 19.92
CA LEU A 404 -71.51 34.96 20.05
C LEU A 404 -71.62 33.65 20.84
N GLY A 405 -70.61 32.79 20.82
CA GLY A 405 -70.53 31.53 21.58
C GLY A 405 -69.89 31.67 22.97
N GLY A 406 -69.80 32.88 23.49
CA GLY A 406 -69.29 33.18 24.84
C GLY A 406 -70.35 33.16 25.94
N ASP A 407 -71.61 32.81 25.62
CA ASP A 407 -72.69 32.59 26.57
C ASP A 407 -73.36 31.24 26.28
N ALA A 408 -72.78 30.17 26.82
CA ALA A 408 -73.45 28.91 27.08
C ALA A 408 -72.82 28.24 28.32
#